data_AF-A0A2W6ZLB8-F1
#
_entry.id   AF-A0A2W6ZLB8-F1
#
_cell.length_a   1.000
_cell.length_b   1.000
_cell.length_c   1.000
_cell.angle_alpha   90.00
_cell.angle_beta   90.00
_cell.angle_gamma   90.00
#
_symmetry.space_group_name_H-M   'P 1'
#
loop_
_entity.id
_entity.type
_entity.pdbx_description
1 polymer ?
#
loop_
_entity_poly.entity_id
_entity_poly.type
_entity_poly.pdbx_seq_one_letter_code
_entity_poly.pdbx_strand_id
1 'polypeptide(L)'
;MTLLLDPNQPLHFIGVGGIGMSALAVILADRGFQISGSDSRDTAAVRDLRQRGVRVHRDQSAATIKALCADMVRAPLVVVSSAVPSGNPELEAAHKAGLAVVHRSDVLAALINSQPSIAVAGSHGKTTTSTLVATLLEASGNDPTAVIGGIVPAFRSNARAGQGRLLVAEADESDGSLVKFRPSLGLITNLELDHTDHYPNLEALIETLRSFAAGCETVLANRDDPVLRTHFHPSVWWSIETTEGADFAAIAVDEQGDGTVADFFEAGVCVGRFCLPVPGRHNLSNATAALAACRLQGIPFADLTAPIQSLQAPGRRFDFRGSVEGRLIVDDYAHHPSEVEATLRMARLMVESGRSPLPIPPRRVVALFQPHRYSRTAEFMGPFASALALADLVMLAPLYSAGETPIPGISSELLAHETRQVRSDLAVHVAADLDDLARQVCRHCRHGDLVLVMGAGDVNGLFERLEPSLIA
;
A
#
# COMPACT_ATOMS: atom_id res chain seq x y z
N MET A 1 -18.74 18.02 10.51
CA MET A 1 -17.82 18.89 11.28
C MET A 1 -16.49 18.15 11.40
N THR A 2 -15.37 18.82 11.11
CA THR A 2 -14.03 18.22 11.23
C THR A 2 -13.64 18.12 12.71
N LEU A 3 -13.15 16.96 13.13
CA LEU A 3 -12.60 16.77 14.48
C LEU A 3 -11.41 17.71 14.69
N LEU A 4 -11.38 18.42 15.82
CA LEU A 4 -10.22 19.18 16.27
C LEU A 4 -9.63 18.45 17.49
N LEU A 5 -8.36 18.10 17.41
CA LEU A 5 -7.65 17.43 18.50
C LEU A 5 -7.20 18.46 19.53
N ASP A 6 -7.66 18.31 20.78
CA ASP A 6 -7.22 19.10 21.92
C ASP A 6 -6.01 18.40 22.57
N PRO A 7 -4.81 19.02 22.62
CA PRO A 7 -3.62 18.43 23.25
C PRO A 7 -3.80 18.05 24.72
N ASN A 8 -4.76 18.66 25.42
CA ASN A 8 -5.07 18.38 26.82
C ASN A 8 -6.18 17.33 26.99
N GLN A 9 -6.74 16.79 25.91
CA GLN A 9 -7.68 15.69 25.96
C GLN A 9 -6.93 14.37 25.72
N PRO A 10 -6.96 13.42 26.67
CA PRO A 10 -6.36 12.12 26.46
C PRO A 10 -7.04 11.36 25.33
N LEU A 11 -6.30 10.50 24.63
CA LEU A 11 -6.86 9.58 23.64
C LEU A 11 -6.66 8.13 24.08
N HIS A 12 -7.67 7.31 23.81
CA HIS A 12 -7.62 5.88 24.06
C HIS A 12 -7.95 5.09 22.79
N PHE A 13 -6.99 4.29 22.30
CA PHE A 13 -7.11 3.51 21.07
C PHE A 13 -7.52 2.06 21.36
N ILE A 14 -8.69 1.63 20.92
CA ILE A 14 -9.11 0.21 21.00
C ILE A 14 -8.61 -0.52 19.76
N GLY A 15 -7.80 -1.56 19.95
CA GLY A 15 -7.10 -2.26 18.86
C GLY A 15 -5.86 -1.49 18.38
N VAL A 16 -5.09 -0.94 19.32
CA VAL A 16 -3.96 -0.03 19.03
C VAL A 16 -2.82 -0.70 18.26
N GLY A 17 -2.73 -2.03 18.27
CA GLY A 17 -1.68 -2.79 17.58
C GLY A 17 -1.86 -2.93 16.07
N GLY A 18 -3.00 -2.48 15.52
CA GLY A 18 -3.22 -2.42 14.07
C GLY A 18 -2.30 -1.39 13.39
N ILE A 19 -1.90 -1.64 12.14
CA ILE A 19 -0.91 -0.81 11.43
C ILE A 19 -1.32 0.67 11.34
N GLY A 20 -2.58 0.96 10.97
CA GLY A 20 -3.10 2.32 10.92
C GLY A 20 -3.38 2.94 12.29
N MET A 21 -3.72 2.12 13.31
CA MET A 21 -3.99 2.62 14.66
C MET A 21 -2.71 3.01 15.39
N SER A 22 -1.71 2.13 15.34
CA SER A 22 -0.39 2.36 15.94
C SER A 22 0.31 3.56 15.34
N ALA A 23 0.20 3.77 14.02
CA ALA A 23 0.78 4.95 13.36
C ALA A 23 0.28 6.27 13.95
N LEU A 24 -1.04 6.40 14.10
CA LEU A 24 -1.67 7.60 14.69
C LEU A 24 -1.29 7.75 16.16
N ALA A 25 -1.30 6.66 16.93
CA ALA A 25 -0.95 6.67 18.34
C ALA A 25 0.52 7.09 18.56
N VAL A 26 1.45 6.59 17.74
CA VAL A 26 2.88 6.98 17.79
C VAL A 26 3.05 8.46 17.54
N ILE A 27 2.44 9.00 16.48
CA ILE A 27 2.59 10.41 16.12
C ILE A 27 2.03 11.32 17.20
N LEU A 28 0.85 10.99 17.75
CA LEU A 28 0.24 11.81 18.79
C LEU A 28 1.05 11.73 20.09
N ALA A 29 1.57 10.56 20.47
CA ALA A 29 2.44 10.41 21.62
C ALA A 29 3.72 11.25 21.47
N ASP A 30 4.37 11.22 20.31
CA ASP A 30 5.57 12.00 20.01
C ASP A 30 5.27 13.52 19.99
N ARG A 31 4.04 13.91 19.65
CA ARG A 31 3.55 15.31 19.75
C ARG A 31 3.13 15.70 21.17
N GLY A 32 3.31 14.82 22.17
CA GLY A 32 3.04 15.10 23.58
C GLY A 32 1.59 14.89 24.02
N PHE A 33 0.73 14.30 23.19
CA PHE A 33 -0.62 13.92 23.62
C PHE A 33 -0.55 12.79 24.65
N GLN A 34 -1.52 12.77 25.57
CA GLN A 34 -1.68 11.65 26.50
C GLN A 34 -2.36 10.48 25.79
N ILE A 35 -1.58 9.48 25.41
CA ILE A 35 -2.07 8.31 24.67
C ILE A 35 -2.13 7.08 25.57
N SER A 36 -3.21 6.33 25.41
CA SER A 36 -3.37 4.97 25.92
C SER A 36 -4.02 4.09 24.85
N GLY A 37 -4.01 2.78 25.05
CA GLY A 37 -4.72 1.89 24.15
C GLY A 37 -4.89 0.48 24.70
N SER A 38 -5.57 -0.36 23.93
CA SER A 38 -5.78 -1.77 24.23
C SER A 38 -5.53 -2.63 22.99
N ASP A 39 -4.87 -3.77 23.16
CA ASP A 39 -4.76 -4.80 22.12
C ASP A 39 -4.48 -6.16 22.75
N SER A 40 -5.15 -7.20 22.27
CA SER A 40 -4.98 -8.56 22.77
C SER A 40 -3.65 -9.20 22.34
N ARG A 41 -3.03 -8.69 21.27
CA ARG A 41 -1.78 -9.22 20.70
C ARG A 41 -0.58 -8.37 21.09
N ASP A 42 0.53 -9.01 21.42
CA ASP A 42 1.79 -8.33 21.75
C ASP A 42 2.66 -8.12 20.50
N THR A 43 2.19 -7.25 19.58
CA THR A 43 2.86 -6.99 18.30
C THR A 43 4.12 -6.13 18.46
N ALA A 44 4.93 -6.02 17.40
CA ALA A 44 6.05 -5.08 17.38
C ALA A 44 5.59 -3.63 17.61
N ALA A 45 4.45 -3.24 17.02
CA ALA A 45 3.86 -1.91 17.19
C ALA A 45 3.43 -1.64 18.65
N VAL A 46 2.81 -2.62 19.32
CA VAL A 46 2.46 -2.50 20.75
C VAL A 46 3.70 -2.34 21.62
N ARG A 47 4.79 -3.06 21.30
CA ARG A 47 6.07 -2.92 22.02
C ARG A 47 6.70 -1.55 21.82
N ASP A 48 6.69 -1.00 20.61
CA ASP A 48 7.18 0.36 20.31
C ASP A 48 6.41 1.42 21.10
N LEU A 49 5.07 1.36 21.10
CA LEU A 49 4.23 2.26 21.88
C LEU A 49 4.56 2.22 23.39
N ARG A 50 4.75 1.04 23.96
CA ARG A 50 5.15 0.91 25.38
C ARG A 50 6.52 1.52 25.64
N GLN A 51 7.47 1.38 24.72
CA GLN A 51 8.81 2.01 24.86
C GLN A 51 8.71 3.54 24.84
N ARG A 52 7.72 4.11 24.15
CA ARG A 52 7.39 5.55 24.17
C ARG A 52 6.58 5.98 25.40
N GLY A 53 6.34 5.08 26.35
CA GLY A 53 5.60 5.37 27.59
C GLY A 53 4.07 5.30 27.44
N VAL A 54 3.55 4.83 26.31
CA VAL A 54 2.10 4.64 26.12
C VAL A 54 1.61 3.45 26.94
N ARG A 55 0.55 3.66 27.73
CA ARG A 55 -0.09 2.59 28.50
C ARG A 55 -0.96 1.74 27.57
N VAL A 56 -0.50 0.51 27.29
CA VAL A 56 -1.24 -0.46 26.46
C VAL A 56 -1.77 -1.64 27.29
N HIS A 57 -3.08 -1.71 27.41
CA HIS A 57 -3.83 -2.77 28.11
C HIS A 57 -3.94 -4.03 27.23
N ARG A 58 -3.81 -5.22 27.83
CA ARG A 58 -4.03 -6.49 27.11
C ARG A 58 -5.50 -6.86 26.99
N ASP A 59 -6.29 -6.50 28.00
CA ASP A 59 -7.72 -6.79 28.04
C ASP A 59 -8.54 -5.66 27.40
N GLN A 60 -9.49 -6.02 26.56
CA GLN A 60 -10.50 -5.12 26.00
C GLN A 60 -11.82 -5.33 26.76
N SER A 61 -11.93 -4.68 27.93
CA SER A 61 -13.03 -4.90 28.85
C SER A 61 -13.55 -3.61 29.48
N ALA A 62 -14.73 -3.68 30.12
CA ALA A 62 -15.28 -2.58 30.89
C ALA A 62 -14.35 -2.11 32.04
N ALA A 63 -13.49 -3.00 32.56
CA ALA A 63 -12.53 -2.65 33.59
C ALA A 63 -11.46 -1.67 33.07
N THR A 64 -11.09 -1.76 31.79
CA THR A 64 -10.14 -0.84 31.16
C THR A 64 -10.70 0.58 31.12
N ILE A 65 -11.94 0.76 30.65
CA ILE A 65 -12.62 2.07 30.68
C ILE A 65 -12.74 2.61 32.11
N LYS A 66 -13.11 1.77 33.07
CA LYS A 66 -13.20 2.19 34.48
C LYS A 66 -11.87 2.69 35.03
N ALA A 67 -10.76 2.00 34.71
CA ALA A 67 -9.43 2.41 35.12
C ALA A 67 -9.00 3.74 34.47
N LEU A 68 -9.25 3.90 33.16
CA LEU A 68 -8.95 5.15 32.44
C LEU A 68 -9.69 6.35 33.02
N CYS A 69 -10.98 6.21 33.28
CA CYS A 69 -11.79 7.29 33.86
C CYS A 69 -11.44 7.59 35.33
N ALA A 70 -10.86 6.64 36.06
CA ALA A 70 -10.42 6.86 37.45
C ALA A 70 -9.10 7.64 37.52
N ASP A 71 -8.21 7.42 36.55
CA ASP A 71 -6.85 7.98 36.54
C ASP A 71 -6.76 9.35 35.84
N MET A 72 -7.78 9.76 35.07
CA MET A 72 -7.71 10.94 34.21
C MET A 72 -8.54 12.13 34.71
N VAL A 73 -7.93 13.32 34.70
CA VAL A 73 -8.59 14.61 35.01
C VAL A 73 -9.68 14.96 33.98
N ARG A 74 -9.54 14.46 32.75
CA ARG A 74 -10.45 14.72 31.62
C ARG A 74 -10.82 13.42 30.92
N ALA A 75 -12.09 13.33 30.51
CA ALA A 75 -12.59 12.16 29.79
C ALA A 75 -11.82 11.94 28.47
N PRO A 76 -11.32 10.72 28.21
CA PRO A 76 -10.58 10.43 26.98
C PRO A 76 -11.50 10.44 25.76
N LEU A 77 -10.94 10.81 24.62
CA LEU A 77 -11.52 10.54 23.30
C LEU A 77 -11.17 9.10 22.90
N VAL A 78 -12.16 8.25 22.71
CA VAL A 78 -11.96 6.86 22.31
C VAL A 78 -11.85 6.77 20.79
N VAL A 79 -10.80 6.11 20.31
CA VAL A 79 -10.52 5.93 18.89
C VAL A 79 -10.67 4.45 18.54
N VAL A 80 -11.46 4.16 17.51
CA VAL A 80 -11.71 2.81 17.01
C VAL A 80 -11.36 2.68 15.53
N SER A 81 -11.13 1.46 15.06
CA SER A 81 -11.04 1.14 13.62
C SER A 81 -12.21 0.24 13.20
N SER A 82 -12.40 0.07 11.90
CA SER A 82 -13.36 -0.88 11.32
C SER A 82 -13.16 -2.33 11.80
N ALA A 83 -11.97 -2.68 12.32
CA ALA A 83 -11.69 -4.01 12.86
C ALA A 83 -12.23 -4.22 14.30
N VAL A 84 -12.69 -3.17 14.97
CA VAL A 84 -13.30 -3.26 16.31
C VAL A 84 -14.79 -3.59 16.13
N PRO A 85 -15.26 -4.78 16.55
CA PRO A 85 -16.66 -5.15 16.39
C PRO A 85 -17.57 -4.32 17.31
N SER A 86 -18.83 -4.12 16.91
CA SER A 86 -19.81 -3.37 17.70
C SER A 86 -20.08 -3.95 19.09
N GLY A 87 -19.96 -5.28 19.24
CA GLY A 87 -20.06 -5.99 20.53
C GLY A 87 -18.76 -6.06 21.33
N ASN A 88 -17.76 -5.24 21.01
CA ASN A 88 -16.53 -5.18 21.80
C ASN A 88 -16.84 -4.68 23.23
N PRO A 89 -16.49 -5.44 24.30
CA PRO A 89 -16.88 -5.07 25.67
C PRO A 89 -16.30 -3.74 26.17
N GLU A 90 -15.15 -3.32 25.67
CA GLU A 90 -14.53 -2.03 25.99
C GLU A 90 -15.26 -0.88 25.30
N LEU A 91 -15.62 -1.05 24.03
CA LEU A 91 -16.39 -0.07 23.26
C LEU A 91 -17.79 0.12 23.85
N GLU A 92 -18.48 -0.97 24.21
CA GLU A 92 -19.77 -0.87 24.90
C GLU A 92 -19.66 -0.12 26.23
N ALA A 93 -18.59 -0.36 26.99
CA ALA A 93 -18.35 0.33 28.25
C ALA A 93 -18.05 1.82 28.03
N ALA A 94 -17.31 2.19 26.98
CA ALA A 94 -17.07 3.58 26.60
C ALA A 94 -18.37 4.32 26.30
N HIS A 95 -19.27 3.70 25.52
CA HIS A 95 -20.60 4.25 25.25
C HIS A 95 -21.44 4.39 26.53
N LYS A 96 -21.45 3.37 27.40
CA LYS A 96 -22.18 3.41 28.69
C LYS A 96 -21.65 4.50 29.63
N ALA A 97 -20.35 4.80 29.55
CA ALA A 97 -19.70 5.86 30.30
C ALA A 97 -19.87 7.26 29.66
N GLY A 98 -20.54 7.36 28.50
CA GLY A 98 -20.77 8.63 27.80
C GLY A 98 -19.51 9.22 27.17
N LEU A 99 -18.48 8.40 26.91
CA LEU A 99 -17.25 8.86 26.26
C LEU A 99 -17.50 9.14 24.78
N ALA A 100 -16.85 10.19 24.27
CA ALA A 100 -16.84 10.45 22.84
C ALA A 100 -16.05 9.35 22.12
N VAL A 101 -16.64 8.80 21.06
CA VAL A 101 -16.01 7.78 20.22
C VAL A 101 -15.89 8.32 18.80
N VAL A 102 -14.69 8.22 18.23
CA VAL A 102 -14.39 8.62 16.85
C VAL A 102 -13.72 7.48 16.10
N HIS A 103 -13.84 7.50 14.78
CA HIS A 103 -13.14 6.54 13.94
C HIS A 103 -11.68 6.98 13.71
N ARG A 104 -10.78 6.04 13.48
CA ARG A 104 -9.36 6.31 13.14
C ARG A 104 -9.22 7.33 12.01
N SER A 105 -10.14 7.31 11.05
CA SER A 105 -10.10 8.22 9.89
C SER A 105 -10.46 9.66 10.26
N ASP A 106 -11.21 9.88 11.35
CA ASP A 106 -11.45 11.23 11.89
C ASP A 106 -10.18 11.81 12.51
N VAL A 107 -9.39 10.97 13.20
CA VAL A 107 -8.09 11.36 13.78
C VAL A 107 -7.06 11.64 12.70
N LEU A 108 -6.99 10.78 11.67
CA LEU A 108 -6.14 11.03 10.50
C LEU A 108 -6.53 12.32 9.78
N ALA A 109 -7.83 12.56 9.57
CA ALA A 109 -8.32 13.80 8.98
C ALA A 109 -7.93 15.02 9.83
N ALA A 110 -8.03 14.93 11.15
CA ALA A 110 -7.61 16.01 12.04
C ALA A 110 -6.11 16.32 11.90
N LEU A 111 -5.26 15.29 11.77
CA LEU A 111 -3.82 15.48 11.53
C LEU A 111 -3.55 16.12 10.16
N ILE A 112 -4.11 15.57 9.07
CA ILE A 112 -3.96 16.07 7.70
C ILE A 112 -4.38 17.54 7.60
N ASN A 113 -5.47 17.90 8.27
CA ASN A 113 -6.07 19.23 8.19
C ASN A 113 -5.40 20.25 9.15
N SER A 114 -4.54 19.79 10.08
CA SER A 114 -3.90 20.65 11.09
C SER A 114 -2.63 21.37 10.62
N GLN A 115 -2.04 20.92 9.52
CA GLN A 115 -0.81 21.49 8.96
C GLN A 115 -0.76 21.23 7.44
N PRO A 116 0.11 21.94 6.68
CA PRO A 116 0.31 21.64 5.28
C PRO A 116 0.66 20.16 5.06
N SER A 117 -0.07 19.54 4.15
CA SER A 117 -0.03 18.09 3.96
C SER A 117 -0.13 17.68 2.50
N ILE A 118 0.49 16.53 2.22
CA ILE A 118 0.45 15.81 0.95
C ILE A 118 -0.31 14.51 1.22
N ALA A 119 -1.52 14.37 0.66
CA ALA A 119 -2.31 13.15 0.78
C ALA A 119 -2.32 12.41 -0.55
N VAL A 120 -1.93 11.13 -0.52
CA VAL A 120 -1.77 10.28 -1.71
C VAL A 120 -2.91 9.27 -1.78
N ALA A 121 -3.74 9.40 -2.82
CA ALA A 121 -4.91 8.58 -3.11
C ALA A 121 -4.85 7.93 -4.51
N GLY A 122 -5.81 7.07 -4.81
CA GLY A 122 -5.94 6.33 -6.08
C GLY A 122 -5.96 4.82 -5.87
N SER A 123 -6.39 4.03 -6.85
CA SER A 123 -6.59 2.59 -6.63
C SER A 123 -5.28 1.86 -6.32
N HIS A 124 -4.23 2.11 -7.11
CA HIS A 124 -2.93 1.45 -6.98
C HIS A 124 -1.77 2.43 -6.75
N GLY A 125 -0.69 1.95 -6.13
CA GLY A 125 0.55 2.72 -5.96
C GLY A 125 0.57 3.73 -4.80
N LYS A 126 -0.51 3.83 -4.00
CA LYS A 126 -0.62 4.78 -2.87
C LYS A 126 0.53 4.65 -1.87
N THR A 127 0.73 3.45 -1.33
CA THR A 127 1.78 3.16 -0.35
C THR A 127 3.18 3.42 -0.91
N THR A 128 3.44 3.00 -2.15
CA THR A 128 4.74 3.24 -2.81
C THR A 128 4.97 4.73 -2.98
N THR A 129 4.05 5.45 -3.63
CA THR A 129 4.21 6.89 -3.89
C THR A 129 4.33 7.71 -2.60
N SER A 130 3.51 7.43 -1.57
CA SER A 130 3.62 8.12 -0.28
C SER A 130 4.93 7.80 0.46
N THR A 131 5.42 6.56 0.37
CA THR A 131 6.76 6.17 0.85
C THR A 131 7.86 6.95 0.15
N LEU A 132 7.78 7.08 -1.18
CA LEU A 132 8.75 7.83 -1.98
C LEU A 132 8.73 9.31 -1.61
N VAL A 133 7.56 9.95 -1.52
CA VAL A 133 7.43 11.35 -1.09
C VAL A 133 8.05 11.53 0.29
N ALA A 134 7.69 10.72 1.28
CA ALA A 134 8.22 10.83 2.64
C ALA A 134 9.76 10.66 2.67
N THR A 135 10.29 9.71 1.90
CA THR A 135 11.74 9.44 1.81
C THR A 135 12.49 10.61 1.16
N LEU A 136 11.98 11.15 0.06
CA LEU A 136 12.58 12.28 -0.64
C LEU A 136 12.57 13.56 0.22
N LEU A 137 11.47 13.83 0.91
CA LEU A 137 11.37 14.95 1.85
C LEU A 137 12.34 14.80 3.02
N GLU A 138 12.46 13.61 3.58
CA GLU A 138 13.38 13.33 4.69
C GLU A 138 14.84 13.51 4.29
N ALA A 139 15.24 12.92 3.16
CA ALA A 139 16.61 12.98 2.65
C ALA A 139 17.02 14.38 2.18
N SER A 140 16.05 15.23 1.83
CA SER A 140 16.27 16.66 1.49
C SER A 140 16.20 17.59 2.70
N GLY A 141 16.13 17.04 3.93
CA GLY A 141 16.17 17.83 5.17
C GLY A 141 14.84 18.50 5.56
N ASN A 142 13.72 18.11 4.94
CA ASN A 142 12.40 18.68 5.25
C ASN A 142 11.69 18.00 6.45
N ASP A 143 12.24 16.90 6.97
CA ASP A 143 11.78 16.16 8.17
C ASP A 143 10.25 16.05 8.31
N PRO A 144 9.55 15.37 7.38
CA PRO A 144 8.09 15.33 7.37
C PRO A 144 7.52 14.50 8.52
N THR A 145 6.32 14.86 8.99
CA THR A 145 5.44 13.88 9.62
C THR A 145 4.94 12.90 8.55
N ALA A 146 4.91 11.60 8.80
CA ALA A 146 4.47 10.61 7.82
C ALA A 146 3.50 9.61 8.45
N VAL A 147 2.37 9.34 7.78
CA VAL A 147 1.38 8.31 8.12
C VAL A 147 1.17 7.43 6.89
N ILE A 148 1.83 6.27 6.83
CA ILE A 148 1.85 5.41 5.64
C ILE A 148 1.22 4.05 5.97
N GLY A 149 0.56 3.42 5.00
CA GLY A 149 -0.08 2.11 5.14
C GLY A 149 0.91 0.93 5.21
N GLY A 150 2.21 1.19 5.02
CA GLY A 150 3.29 0.21 5.04
C GLY A 150 4.56 0.77 5.68
N ILE A 151 5.51 -0.12 5.98
CA ILE A 151 6.81 0.26 6.56
C ILE A 151 7.62 1.02 5.52
N VAL A 152 8.03 2.24 5.88
CA VAL A 152 8.94 3.07 5.10
C VAL A 152 10.38 2.69 5.48
N PRO A 153 11.21 2.20 4.53
CA PRO A 153 12.57 1.74 4.84
C PRO A 153 13.46 2.81 5.47
N ALA A 154 13.34 4.06 5.01
CA ALA A 154 14.17 5.18 5.46
C ALA A 154 14.15 5.41 6.98
N PHE A 155 13.00 5.17 7.63
CA PHE A 155 12.86 5.31 9.08
C PHE A 155 12.35 4.05 9.79
N ARG A 156 12.27 2.91 9.08
CA ARG A 156 11.90 1.57 9.59
C ARG A 156 10.60 1.53 10.39
N SER A 157 9.67 2.40 10.05
CA SER A 157 8.35 2.51 10.67
C SER A 157 7.35 2.89 9.59
N ASN A 158 6.06 2.72 9.86
CA ASN A 158 4.99 3.24 9.01
C ASN A 158 4.49 4.62 9.47
N ALA A 159 5.06 5.12 10.58
CA ALA A 159 4.79 6.42 11.14
C ALA A 159 6.05 7.14 11.59
N ARG A 160 6.08 8.46 11.40
CA ARG A 160 7.14 9.36 11.89
C ARG A 160 6.51 10.69 12.29
N ALA A 161 6.84 11.20 13.47
CA ALA A 161 6.52 12.56 13.89
C ALA A 161 7.71 13.49 13.62
N GLY A 162 7.84 13.94 12.37
CA GLY A 162 8.85 14.93 11.99
C GLY A 162 8.51 16.34 12.51
N GLN A 163 9.54 17.17 12.63
CA GLN A 163 9.46 18.57 13.08
C GLN A 163 9.29 19.56 11.91
N GLY A 164 9.33 19.05 10.68
CA GLY A 164 9.13 19.84 9.47
C GLY A 164 7.69 20.31 9.28
N ARG A 165 7.52 21.20 8.28
CA ARG A 165 6.22 21.79 7.94
C ARG A 165 5.21 20.76 7.43
N LEU A 166 5.69 19.74 6.71
CA LEU A 166 4.86 18.87 5.90
C LEU A 166 4.41 17.61 6.64
N LEU A 167 3.17 17.23 6.41
CA LEU A 167 2.65 15.89 6.70
C LEU A 167 2.43 15.12 5.40
N VAL A 168 2.90 13.89 5.31
CA VAL A 168 2.61 12.97 4.20
C VAL A 168 1.68 11.88 4.70
N ALA A 169 0.55 11.68 4.03
CA ALA A 169 -0.40 10.64 4.38
C ALA A 169 -0.75 9.78 3.17
N GLU A 170 -0.79 8.47 3.38
CA GLU A 170 -1.54 7.58 2.51
C GLU A 170 -3.04 7.75 2.80
N ALA A 171 -3.83 7.99 1.74
CA ALA A 171 -5.25 8.25 1.81
C ALA A 171 -5.99 7.13 1.07
N ASP A 172 -6.63 6.25 1.82
CA ASP A 172 -7.29 5.05 1.33
C ASP A 172 -8.79 5.30 1.07
N GLU A 173 -9.27 4.87 -0.10
CA GLU A 173 -10.66 4.92 -0.53
C GLU A 173 -11.56 3.87 0.12
N SER A 174 -10.99 2.77 0.66
CA SER A 174 -11.71 1.55 1.03
C SER A 174 -12.88 1.71 2.02
N ASP A 175 -12.89 2.78 2.83
CA ASP A 175 -13.93 3.07 3.81
C ASP A 175 -14.64 4.43 3.60
N GLY A 176 -14.46 5.04 2.43
CA GLY A 176 -15.05 6.34 2.06
C GLY A 176 -14.51 7.53 2.87
N SER A 177 -13.40 7.36 3.60
CA SER A 177 -12.86 8.41 4.48
C SER A 177 -12.20 9.58 3.76
N LEU A 178 -11.86 9.43 2.48
CA LEU A 178 -11.22 10.46 1.65
C LEU A 178 -11.93 11.81 1.70
N VAL A 179 -13.26 11.82 1.78
CA VAL A 179 -14.09 13.04 1.80
C VAL A 179 -13.86 13.94 3.04
N LYS A 180 -13.15 13.42 4.06
CA LYS A 180 -12.82 14.14 5.29
C LYS A 180 -11.52 14.94 5.19
N PHE A 181 -10.69 14.66 4.18
CA PHE A 181 -9.34 15.19 4.06
C PHE A 181 -9.33 16.51 3.28
N ARG A 182 -8.52 17.45 3.75
CA ARG A 182 -8.30 18.76 3.12
C ARG A 182 -6.81 19.06 3.04
N PRO A 183 -6.06 18.32 2.20
CA PRO A 183 -4.62 18.49 2.10
C PRO A 183 -4.28 19.75 1.29
N SER A 184 -3.09 20.31 1.53
CA SER A 184 -2.55 21.35 0.64
C SER A 184 -2.22 20.79 -0.75
N LEU A 185 -1.81 19.52 -0.83
CA LEU A 185 -1.58 18.81 -2.08
C LEU A 185 -2.26 17.44 -2.04
N GLY A 186 -3.28 17.24 -2.87
CA GLY A 186 -3.84 15.92 -3.16
C GLY A 186 -3.15 15.30 -4.37
N LEU A 187 -2.69 14.05 -4.25
CA LEU A 187 -2.10 13.29 -5.33
C LEU A 187 -3.02 12.12 -5.68
N ILE A 188 -3.40 11.96 -6.95
CA ILE A 188 -4.28 10.87 -7.42
C ILE A 188 -3.57 10.02 -8.48
N THR A 189 -3.15 8.80 -8.12
CA THR A 189 -2.26 7.95 -8.94
C THR A 189 -2.93 7.31 -10.16
N ASN A 190 -4.12 6.76 -9.99
CA ASN A 190 -4.93 6.09 -11.02
C ASN A 190 -6.33 5.78 -10.44
N LEU A 191 -7.27 5.41 -11.30
CA LEU A 191 -8.58 4.90 -10.89
C LEU A 191 -9.00 3.66 -11.67
N GLU A 192 -9.17 2.59 -10.92
CA GLU A 192 -9.74 1.33 -11.35
C GLU A 192 -10.72 0.84 -10.30
N LEU A 193 -11.76 0.11 -10.73
CA LEU A 193 -12.75 -0.43 -9.79
C LEU A 193 -12.04 -1.44 -8.87
N ASP A 194 -11.98 -1.12 -7.60
CA ASP A 194 -11.57 -2.03 -6.53
C ASP A 194 -12.51 -1.86 -5.34
N HIS A 195 -12.30 -2.62 -4.26
CA HIS A 195 -13.10 -2.56 -3.04
C HIS A 195 -14.61 -2.68 -3.36
N THR A 196 -14.97 -3.70 -4.15
CA THR A 196 -16.35 -3.94 -4.63
C THR A 196 -17.35 -4.23 -3.50
N ASP A 197 -16.87 -4.42 -2.27
CA ASP A 197 -17.67 -4.46 -1.04
C ASP A 197 -18.13 -3.07 -0.57
N HIS A 198 -17.44 -2.01 -0.98
CA HIS A 198 -17.79 -0.61 -0.69
C HIS A 198 -18.31 0.13 -1.94
N TYR A 199 -17.64 -0.02 -3.07
CA TYR A 199 -17.97 0.66 -4.31
C TYR A 199 -18.77 -0.24 -5.26
N PRO A 200 -20.03 0.11 -5.59
CA PRO A 200 -20.84 -0.71 -6.49
C PRO A 200 -20.36 -0.65 -7.95
N ASN A 201 -19.61 0.38 -8.33
CA ASN A 201 -19.05 0.56 -9.67
C ASN A 201 -18.00 1.68 -9.65
N LEU A 202 -17.29 1.83 -10.78
CA LEU A 202 -16.24 2.84 -10.96
C LEU A 202 -16.76 4.28 -10.81
N GLU A 203 -18.00 4.58 -11.20
CA GLU A 203 -18.56 5.94 -11.08
C GLU A 203 -18.68 6.37 -9.62
N ALA A 204 -19.06 5.46 -8.72
CA ALA A 204 -19.11 5.74 -7.28
C ALA A 204 -17.72 6.05 -6.69
N LEU A 205 -16.67 5.37 -7.17
CA LEU A 205 -15.29 5.66 -6.81
C LEU A 205 -14.86 7.03 -7.36
N ILE A 206 -15.15 7.33 -8.63
CA ILE A 206 -14.88 8.63 -9.25
C ILE A 206 -15.50 9.76 -8.43
N GLU A 207 -16.74 9.63 -7.98
CA GLU A 207 -17.42 10.67 -7.19
C GLU A 207 -16.76 10.90 -5.82
N THR A 208 -16.31 9.83 -5.16
CA THR A 208 -15.55 9.95 -3.91
C THR A 208 -14.24 10.69 -4.13
N LEU A 209 -13.51 10.37 -5.21
CA LEU A 209 -12.25 11.03 -5.52
C LEU A 209 -12.44 12.47 -6.01
N ARG A 210 -13.57 12.79 -6.66
CA ARG A 210 -13.95 14.19 -6.94
C ARG A 210 -14.16 14.98 -5.66
N SER A 211 -14.84 14.39 -4.69
CA SER A 211 -15.02 15.01 -3.36
C SER A 211 -13.68 15.24 -2.65
N PHE A 212 -12.75 14.28 -2.74
CA PHE A 212 -11.38 14.45 -2.26
C PHE A 212 -10.65 15.58 -2.98
N ALA A 213 -10.65 15.57 -4.32
CA ALA A 213 -9.99 16.59 -5.15
C ALA A 213 -10.53 18.01 -4.85
N ALA A 214 -11.84 18.15 -4.65
CA ALA A 214 -12.48 19.42 -4.29
C ALA A 214 -12.08 19.91 -2.88
N GLY A 215 -11.64 19.02 -1.99
CA GLY A 215 -11.11 19.36 -0.66
C GLY A 215 -9.64 19.79 -0.67
N CYS A 216 -8.92 19.61 -1.78
CA CYS A 216 -7.49 19.91 -1.89
C CYS A 216 -7.26 21.36 -2.36
N GLU A 217 -6.17 21.99 -1.89
CA GLU A 217 -5.76 23.31 -2.43
C GLU A 217 -5.14 23.17 -3.83
N THR A 218 -4.28 22.16 -4.02
CA THR A 218 -3.70 21.78 -5.30
C THR A 218 -3.95 20.29 -5.53
N VAL A 219 -4.35 19.94 -6.76
CA VAL A 219 -4.48 18.54 -7.17
C VAL A 219 -3.41 18.23 -8.20
N LEU A 220 -2.59 17.23 -7.90
CA LEU A 220 -1.65 16.59 -8.80
C LEU A 220 -2.29 15.26 -9.24
N ALA A 221 -2.46 15.02 -10.55
CA ALA A 221 -3.05 13.76 -11.04
C ALA A 221 -2.28 13.15 -12.22
N ASN A 222 -2.39 11.82 -12.37
CA ASN A 222 -1.72 11.07 -13.44
C ASN A 222 -2.44 11.26 -14.78
N ARG A 223 -1.74 11.84 -15.75
CA ARG A 223 -2.28 12.09 -17.10
C ARG A 223 -2.48 10.82 -17.92
N ASP A 224 -1.69 9.80 -17.62
CA ASP A 224 -1.63 8.57 -18.40
C ASP A 224 -2.82 7.64 -18.06
N ASP A 225 -3.48 7.91 -16.93
CA ASP A 225 -4.71 7.23 -16.56
C ASP A 225 -5.91 7.81 -17.35
N PRO A 226 -6.61 7.01 -18.15
CA PRO A 226 -7.71 7.48 -18.99
C PRO A 226 -8.94 7.94 -18.18
N VAL A 227 -9.16 7.38 -17.00
CA VAL A 227 -10.28 7.75 -16.12
C VAL A 227 -10.01 9.14 -15.53
N LEU A 228 -8.82 9.37 -14.99
CA LEU A 228 -8.41 10.67 -14.49
C LEU A 228 -8.46 11.73 -15.59
N ARG A 229 -7.88 11.43 -16.76
CA ARG A 229 -7.87 12.36 -17.90
C ARG A 229 -9.26 12.76 -18.39
N THR A 230 -10.24 11.87 -18.25
CA THR A 230 -11.62 12.10 -18.69
C THR A 230 -12.48 12.79 -17.64
N HIS A 231 -12.30 12.44 -16.36
CA HIS A 231 -13.25 12.79 -15.29
C HIS A 231 -12.76 13.90 -14.35
N PHE A 232 -11.49 14.31 -14.44
CA PHE A 232 -10.86 15.26 -13.53
C PHE A 232 -10.21 16.46 -14.25
N HIS A 233 -10.19 17.60 -13.57
CA HIS A 233 -9.49 18.82 -13.98
C HIS A 233 -8.52 19.23 -12.85
N PRO A 234 -7.39 18.53 -12.69
CA PRO A 234 -6.41 18.81 -11.65
C PRO A 234 -5.70 20.14 -11.92
N SER A 235 -5.06 20.67 -10.88
CA SER A 235 -4.19 21.84 -11.00
C SER A 235 -2.92 21.53 -11.77
N VAL A 236 -2.42 20.30 -11.67
CA VAL A 236 -1.13 19.84 -12.20
C VAL A 236 -1.26 18.42 -12.72
N TRP A 237 -0.70 18.16 -13.91
CA TRP A 237 -0.58 16.83 -14.50
C TRP A 237 0.85 16.30 -14.41
N TRP A 238 1.02 15.01 -14.14
CA TRP A 238 2.26 14.30 -14.43
C TRP A 238 2.07 13.18 -15.46
N SER A 239 3.12 12.81 -16.17
CA SER A 239 3.12 11.71 -17.16
C SER A 239 4.47 11.00 -17.22
N ILE A 240 4.47 9.73 -17.62
CA ILE A 240 5.67 9.00 -18.03
C ILE A 240 5.67 8.66 -19.53
N GLU A 241 4.67 9.13 -20.27
CA GLU A 241 4.48 8.84 -21.69
C GLU A 241 4.74 10.07 -22.57
N THR A 242 4.45 11.26 -22.07
CA THR A 242 4.55 12.50 -22.86
C THR A 242 4.87 13.71 -22.00
N THR A 243 5.59 14.68 -22.59
CA THR A 243 5.74 16.02 -22.02
C THR A 243 4.60 16.96 -22.43
N GLU A 244 3.78 16.57 -23.41
CA GLU A 244 2.72 17.41 -23.94
C GLU A 244 1.47 17.36 -23.05
N GLY A 245 1.07 18.53 -22.56
CA GLY A 245 -0.06 18.67 -21.63
C GLY A 245 0.22 18.07 -20.25
N ALA A 246 1.49 17.82 -19.92
CA ALA A 246 1.94 17.43 -18.59
C ALA A 246 2.85 18.53 -18.01
N ASP A 247 2.59 18.96 -16.78
CA ASP A 247 3.43 19.93 -16.07
C ASP A 247 4.73 19.30 -15.59
N PHE A 248 4.68 18.01 -15.26
CA PHE A 248 5.84 17.19 -14.93
C PHE A 248 5.86 15.94 -15.78
N ALA A 249 7.02 15.51 -16.26
CA ALA A 249 7.13 14.21 -16.91
C ALA A 249 8.44 13.52 -16.60
N ALA A 250 8.45 12.18 -16.62
CA ALA A 250 9.70 11.41 -16.68
C ALA A 250 9.67 10.46 -17.86
N ILE A 251 10.48 10.75 -18.88
CA ILE A 251 10.52 9.94 -20.09
C ILE A 251 11.68 8.95 -19.97
N ALA A 252 11.36 7.66 -20.02
CA ALA A 252 12.35 6.61 -19.93
C ALA A 252 13.33 6.68 -21.12
N VAL A 253 14.62 6.67 -20.80
CA VAL A 253 15.74 6.63 -21.75
C VAL A 253 16.26 5.20 -21.89
N ASP A 254 16.26 4.46 -20.79
CA ASP A 254 16.63 3.04 -20.73
C ASP A 254 15.79 2.34 -19.66
N GLU A 255 15.19 1.21 -20.03
CA GLU A 255 14.41 0.37 -19.12
C GLU A 255 15.02 -1.03 -19.13
N GLN A 256 15.57 -1.43 -17.98
CA GLN A 256 16.23 -2.71 -17.79
C GLN A 256 15.68 -3.39 -16.55
N GLY A 257 16.01 -4.67 -16.36
CA GLY A 257 15.54 -5.44 -15.21
C GLY A 257 16.12 -5.02 -13.87
N ASP A 258 17.16 -4.20 -13.85
CA ASP A 258 17.83 -3.66 -12.66
C ASP A 258 17.52 -2.17 -12.40
N GLY A 259 16.69 -1.54 -13.23
CA GLY A 259 16.27 -0.17 -13.01
C GLY A 259 15.84 0.55 -14.28
N THR A 260 15.48 1.81 -14.10
CA THR A 260 15.06 2.71 -15.17
C THR A 260 15.88 3.99 -15.13
N VAL A 261 16.44 4.39 -16.26
CA VAL A 261 17.04 5.71 -16.45
C VAL A 261 16.01 6.59 -17.17
N ALA A 262 15.70 7.75 -16.61
CA ALA A 262 14.71 8.66 -17.18
C ALA A 262 15.16 10.12 -17.14
N ASP A 263 14.75 10.87 -18.16
CA ASP A 263 14.87 12.33 -18.21
C ASP A 263 13.61 12.94 -17.59
N PHE A 264 13.80 13.82 -16.61
CA PHE A 264 12.74 14.51 -15.88
C PHE A 264 12.50 15.90 -16.47
N PHE A 265 11.24 16.23 -16.73
CA PHE A 265 10.80 17.45 -17.39
C PHE A 265 9.86 18.25 -16.50
N GLU A 266 9.97 19.57 -16.58
CA GLU A 266 9.05 20.55 -15.98
C GLU A 266 8.57 21.50 -17.08
N ALA A 267 7.26 21.58 -17.29
CA ALA A 267 6.63 22.39 -18.34
C ALA A 267 7.28 22.20 -19.73
N GLY A 268 7.62 20.95 -20.07
CA GLY A 268 8.27 20.57 -21.33
C GLY A 268 9.78 20.82 -21.41
N VAL A 269 10.40 21.37 -20.37
CA VAL A 269 11.86 21.59 -20.30
C VAL A 269 12.52 20.48 -19.51
N CYS A 270 13.53 19.81 -20.08
CA CYS A 270 14.31 18.80 -19.35
C CYS A 270 15.13 19.46 -18.23
N VAL A 271 14.86 19.07 -16.99
CA VAL A 271 15.49 19.59 -15.78
C VAL A 271 16.70 18.74 -15.37
N GLY A 272 16.71 17.46 -15.74
CA GLY A 272 17.85 16.58 -15.54
C GLY A 272 17.48 15.11 -15.69
N ARG A 273 18.46 14.25 -15.41
CA ARG A 273 18.33 12.79 -15.52
C ARG A 273 18.45 12.15 -14.15
N PHE A 274 17.68 11.09 -13.92
CA PHE A 274 17.81 10.25 -12.73
C PHE A 274 17.81 8.76 -13.09
N CYS A 275 18.26 7.96 -12.13
CA CYS A 275 18.18 6.51 -12.20
C CYS A 275 17.30 6.02 -11.04
N LEU A 276 16.30 5.23 -11.37
CA LEU A 276 15.44 4.55 -10.42
C LEU A 276 15.96 3.11 -10.27
N PRO A 277 16.37 2.68 -9.06
CA PRO A 277 16.97 1.35 -8.83
C PRO A 277 15.93 0.22 -8.82
N VAL A 278 14.67 0.53 -9.14
CA VAL A 278 13.59 -0.44 -9.26
C VAL A 278 13.03 -0.40 -10.68
N PRO A 279 12.91 -1.54 -11.36
CA PRO A 279 12.38 -1.59 -12.71
C PRO A 279 10.85 -1.36 -12.75
N GLY A 280 10.33 -1.18 -13.96
CA GLY A 280 8.91 -1.17 -14.26
C GLY A 280 8.30 0.23 -14.35
N ARG A 281 7.50 0.43 -15.41
CA ARG A 281 6.82 1.71 -15.70
C ARG A 281 5.92 2.19 -14.56
N HIS A 282 5.27 1.29 -13.83
CA HIS A 282 4.46 1.66 -12.67
C HIS A 282 5.30 2.30 -11.55
N ASN A 283 6.53 1.80 -11.31
CA ASN A 283 7.45 2.41 -10.35
C ASN A 283 8.00 3.74 -10.87
N LEU A 284 8.29 3.85 -12.17
CA LEU A 284 8.63 5.14 -12.78
C LEU A 284 7.51 6.16 -12.61
N SER A 285 6.24 5.78 -12.79
CA SER A 285 5.09 6.68 -12.57
C SER A 285 4.98 7.11 -11.12
N ASN A 286 5.10 6.18 -10.16
CA ASN A 286 5.11 6.49 -8.73
C ASN A 286 6.27 7.44 -8.35
N ALA A 287 7.47 7.21 -8.90
CA ALA A 287 8.63 8.06 -8.69
C ALA A 287 8.45 9.45 -9.29
N THR A 288 7.89 9.55 -10.50
CA THR A 288 7.56 10.82 -11.16
C THR A 288 6.57 11.62 -10.34
N ALA A 289 5.51 10.97 -9.84
CA ALA A 289 4.52 11.60 -8.97
C ALA A 289 5.15 12.13 -7.67
N ALA A 290 6.06 11.35 -7.07
CA ALA A 290 6.77 11.75 -5.85
C ALA A 290 7.75 12.91 -6.08
N LEU A 291 8.50 12.88 -7.19
CA LEU A 291 9.38 13.97 -7.61
C LEU A 291 8.56 15.24 -7.85
N ALA A 292 7.49 15.16 -8.65
CA ALA A 292 6.58 16.27 -8.92
C ALA A 292 6.01 16.88 -7.62
N ALA A 293 5.56 16.04 -6.67
CA ALA A 293 5.09 16.50 -5.37
C ALA A 293 6.18 17.27 -4.59
N CYS A 294 7.42 16.77 -4.57
CA CYS A 294 8.54 17.46 -3.91
C CYS A 294 8.90 18.78 -4.61
N ARG A 295 8.88 18.80 -5.94
CA ARG A 295 9.12 20.00 -6.75
C ARG A 295 8.07 21.08 -6.50
N LEU A 296 6.79 20.70 -6.38
CA LEU A 296 5.71 21.61 -6.01
C LEU A 296 5.87 22.19 -4.59
N GLN A 297 6.59 21.51 -3.69
CA GLN A 297 6.95 22.04 -2.37
C GLN A 297 8.23 22.88 -2.38
N GLY A 298 8.82 23.14 -3.54
CA GLY A 298 9.97 24.02 -3.73
C GLY A 298 11.33 23.35 -3.59
N ILE A 299 11.39 22.02 -3.48
CA ILE A 299 12.66 21.29 -3.30
C ILE A 299 13.38 21.20 -4.65
N PRO A 300 14.61 21.71 -4.83
CA PRO A 300 15.34 21.63 -6.09
C PRO A 300 15.50 20.20 -6.61
N PHE A 301 15.38 19.98 -7.92
CA PHE A 301 15.56 18.65 -8.53
C PHE A 301 16.94 18.04 -8.20
N ALA A 302 17.99 18.88 -8.17
CA ALA A 302 19.34 18.46 -7.80
C ALA A 302 19.38 17.75 -6.44
N ASP A 303 18.61 18.24 -5.47
CA ASP A 303 18.56 17.69 -4.10
C ASP A 303 17.77 16.37 -4.02
N LEU A 304 17.04 16.02 -5.08
CA LEU A 304 16.24 14.79 -5.17
C LEU A 304 16.96 13.65 -5.91
N THR A 305 18.02 13.96 -6.67
CA THR A 305 18.71 12.98 -7.54
C THR A 305 19.44 11.87 -6.78
N ALA A 306 20.18 12.19 -5.72
CA ALA A 306 20.84 11.17 -4.91
C ALA A 306 19.83 10.37 -4.07
N PRO A 307 18.83 10.99 -3.40
CA PRO A 307 17.79 10.26 -2.69
C PRO A 307 17.01 9.27 -3.57
N ILE A 308 16.56 9.66 -4.77
CA ILE A 308 15.79 8.79 -5.67
C ILE A 308 16.61 7.55 -6.11
N GLN A 309 17.93 7.68 -6.24
CA GLN A 309 18.83 6.58 -6.61
C GLN A 309 19.06 5.58 -5.47
N SER A 310 18.82 5.99 -4.22
CA SER A 310 18.99 5.16 -3.02
C SER A 310 17.69 4.50 -2.54
N LEU A 311 16.62 4.61 -3.31
CA LEU A 311 15.31 4.15 -2.90
C LEU A 311 15.25 2.63 -2.68
N GLN A 312 14.52 2.28 -1.64
CA GLN A 312 14.15 0.91 -1.33
C GLN A 312 12.63 0.79 -1.40
N ALA A 313 12.15 -0.26 -2.05
CA ALA A 313 10.72 -0.54 -2.09
C ALA A 313 10.19 -0.82 -0.66
N PRO A 314 8.95 -0.43 -0.35
CA PRO A 314 8.33 -0.84 0.91
C PRO A 314 8.15 -2.37 0.95
N GLY A 315 8.09 -2.93 2.17
CA GLY A 315 7.94 -4.38 2.35
C GLY A 315 6.70 -4.95 1.64
N ARG A 316 6.81 -6.20 1.17
CA ARG A 316 5.79 -6.92 0.35
C ARG A 316 5.45 -6.27 -1.00
N ARG A 317 6.26 -5.35 -1.50
CA ARG A 317 6.20 -4.85 -2.88
C ARG A 317 7.47 -5.32 -3.58
N PHE A 318 7.38 -6.46 -4.26
CA PHE A 318 8.51 -7.20 -4.81
C PHE A 318 9.59 -7.52 -3.77
N ASP A 319 9.19 -8.05 -2.61
CA ASP A 319 10.07 -8.35 -1.48
C ASP A 319 10.82 -9.67 -1.67
N PHE A 320 12.14 -9.60 -1.85
CA PHE A 320 12.97 -10.80 -2.00
C PHE A 320 13.13 -11.53 -0.66
N ARG A 321 12.52 -12.71 -0.57
CA ARG A 321 12.50 -13.53 0.66
C ARG A 321 13.74 -14.40 0.81
N GLY A 322 14.36 -14.80 -0.30
CA GLY A 322 15.55 -15.63 -0.32
C GLY A 322 15.59 -16.59 -1.50
N SER A 323 16.48 -17.56 -1.43
CA SER A 323 16.64 -18.59 -2.45
C SER A 323 16.48 -20.00 -1.88
N VAL A 324 15.71 -20.84 -2.57
CA VAL A 324 15.49 -22.25 -2.20
C VAL A 324 16.00 -23.13 -3.33
N GLU A 325 17.10 -23.84 -3.10
CA GLU A 325 17.80 -24.66 -4.12
C GLU A 325 18.00 -23.93 -5.46
N GLY A 326 18.40 -22.66 -5.40
CA GLY A 326 18.65 -21.81 -6.58
C GLY A 326 17.40 -21.22 -7.25
N ARG A 327 16.20 -21.39 -6.68
CA ARG A 327 14.97 -20.70 -7.08
C ARG A 327 14.87 -19.38 -6.28
N LEU A 328 14.62 -18.26 -6.95
CA LEU A 328 14.44 -16.96 -6.31
C LEU A 328 12.99 -16.84 -5.85
N ILE A 329 12.76 -16.57 -4.57
CA ILE A 329 11.40 -16.40 -4.02
C ILE A 329 11.17 -14.92 -3.69
N VAL A 330 10.13 -14.34 -4.28
CA VAL A 330 9.72 -12.95 -4.09
C VAL A 330 8.26 -12.93 -3.66
N ASP A 331 7.95 -12.17 -2.60
CA ASP A 331 6.58 -11.91 -2.11
C ASP A 331 6.08 -10.57 -2.67
N ASP A 332 4.86 -10.57 -3.20
CA ASP A 332 4.18 -9.35 -3.66
C ASP A 332 2.72 -9.33 -3.22
N TYR A 333 2.28 -8.17 -2.74
CA TYR A 333 0.90 -7.94 -2.31
C TYR A 333 -0.11 -7.85 -3.47
N ALA A 334 0.34 -7.92 -4.73
CA ALA A 334 -0.50 -7.85 -5.93
C ALA A 334 -1.70 -8.80 -5.85
N HIS A 335 -2.89 -8.20 -5.88
CA HIS A 335 -4.16 -8.91 -5.79
C HIS A 335 -5.23 -8.34 -6.71
N HIS A 336 -4.96 -7.23 -7.38
CA HIS A 336 -5.73 -6.71 -8.50
C HIS A 336 -5.08 -7.13 -9.84
N PRO A 337 -5.84 -7.39 -10.93
CA PRO A 337 -5.25 -7.76 -12.23
C PRO A 337 -4.14 -6.83 -12.71
N SER A 338 -4.33 -5.52 -12.61
CA SER A 338 -3.34 -4.52 -13.01
C SER A 338 -2.05 -4.60 -12.19
N GLU A 339 -2.13 -4.94 -10.91
CA GLU A 339 -0.96 -5.15 -10.05
C GLU A 339 -0.22 -6.44 -10.41
N VAL A 340 -0.97 -7.52 -10.68
CA VAL A 340 -0.41 -8.81 -11.13
C VAL A 340 0.29 -8.64 -12.48
N GLU A 341 -0.35 -7.95 -13.42
CA GLU A 341 0.23 -7.62 -14.73
C GLU A 341 1.51 -6.80 -14.57
N ALA A 342 1.48 -5.71 -13.78
CA ALA A 342 2.63 -4.85 -13.55
C ALA A 342 3.83 -5.62 -12.97
N THR A 343 3.56 -6.51 -12.00
CA THR A 343 4.56 -7.37 -11.36
C THR A 343 5.17 -8.37 -12.35
N LEU A 344 4.33 -9.03 -13.17
CA LEU A 344 4.79 -10.01 -14.15
C LEU A 344 5.56 -9.36 -15.31
N ARG A 345 5.14 -8.18 -15.79
CA ARG A 345 5.89 -7.41 -16.80
C ARG A 345 7.27 -7.01 -16.27
N MET A 346 7.35 -6.59 -15.02
CA MET A 346 8.62 -6.25 -14.38
C MET A 346 9.54 -7.47 -14.28
N ALA A 347 9.02 -8.62 -13.88
CA ALA A 347 9.78 -9.87 -13.83
C ALA A 347 10.23 -10.35 -15.22
N ARG A 348 9.38 -10.18 -16.25
CA ARG A 348 9.74 -10.47 -17.65
C ARG A 348 10.89 -9.59 -18.12
N LEU A 349 10.87 -8.29 -17.80
CA LEU A 349 11.98 -7.38 -18.12
C LEU A 349 13.30 -7.84 -17.49
N MET A 350 13.28 -8.43 -16.29
CA MET A 350 14.48 -9.02 -15.67
C MET A 350 15.04 -10.21 -16.46
N VAL A 351 14.17 -11.10 -16.92
CA VAL A 351 14.57 -12.24 -17.75
C VAL A 351 15.09 -11.78 -19.11
N GLU A 352 14.37 -10.87 -19.77
CA GLU A 352 14.65 -10.42 -21.13
C GLU A 352 15.92 -9.56 -21.22
N SER A 353 16.16 -8.68 -20.24
CA SER A 353 17.39 -7.87 -20.17
C SER A 353 18.60 -8.64 -19.67
N GLY A 354 18.39 -9.77 -18.97
CA GLY A 354 19.45 -10.48 -18.25
C GLY A 354 20.01 -9.68 -17.06
N ARG A 355 19.29 -8.65 -16.59
CA ARG A 355 19.67 -7.80 -15.44
C ARG A 355 18.59 -7.88 -14.37
N SER A 356 18.97 -7.75 -13.10
CA SER A 356 18.01 -7.81 -11.98
C SER A 356 18.63 -7.20 -10.72
N PRO A 357 17.83 -6.59 -9.82
CA PRO A 357 18.28 -6.25 -8.47
C PRO A 357 18.42 -7.49 -7.57
N LEU A 358 17.96 -8.67 -8.02
CA LEU A 358 18.06 -9.93 -7.28
C LEU A 358 19.50 -10.50 -7.33
N PRO A 359 19.87 -11.41 -6.41
CA PRO A 359 21.24 -11.94 -6.33
C PRO A 359 21.77 -12.58 -7.61
N ILE A 360 20.89 -13.12 -8.46
CA ILE A 360 21.21 -13.61 -9.80
C ILE A 360 20.10 -13.19 -10.78
N PRO A 361 20.42 -12.92 -12.06
CA PRO A 361 19.40 -12.70 -13.08
C PRO A 361 18.50 -13.93 -13.26
N PRO A 362 17.17 -13.77 -13.19
CA PRO A 362 16.26 -14.89 -13.37
C PRO A 362 16.22 -15.34 -14.84
N ARG A 363 15.87 -16.60 -15.06
CA ARG A 363 15.79 -17.21 -16.40
C ARG A 363 14.36 -17.47 -16.87
N ARG A 364 13.43 -17.52 -15.93
CA ARG A 364 12.04 -17.92 -16.17
C ARG A 364 11.15 -17.33 -15.07
N VAL A 365 9.97 -16.84 -15.45
CA VAL A 365 8.99 -16.26 -14.54
C VAL A 365 7.95 -17.33 -14.17
N VAL A 366 7.81 -17.61 -12.88
CA VAL A 366 6.78 -18.48 -12.32
C VAL A 366 5.81 -17.63 -11.50
N ALA A 367 4.56 -17.53 -11.94
CA ALA A 367 3.50 -16.87 -11.19
C ALA A 367 2.85 -17.87 -10.24
N LEU A 368 2.95 -17.60 -8.95
CA LEU A 368 2.19 -18.30 -7.93
C LEU A 368 1.18 -17.32 -7.35
N PHE A 369 -0.10 -17.54 -7.63
CA PHE A 369 -1.15 -16.58 -7.32
C PHE A 369 -2.23 -17.18 -6.42
N GLN A 370 -2.57 -16.46 -5.36
CA GLN A 370 -3.75 -16.75 -4.54
C GLN A 370 -4.83 -15.70 -4.82
N PRO A 371 -5.93 -16.06 -5.50
CA PRO A 371 -7.06 -15.16 -5.66
C PRO A 371 -7.63 -14.76 -4.30
N HIS A 372 -7.92 -13.48 -4.11
CA HIS A 372 -8.42 -12.94 -2.85
C HIS A 372 -9.84 -12.40 -3.04
N ARG A 373 -10.80 -12.93 -2.28
CA ARG A 373 -12.27 -12.73 -2.36
C ARG A 373 -12.92 -13.37 -3.59
N TYR A 374 -14.13 -13.90 -3.41
CA TYR A 374 -14.91 -14.50 -4.49
C TYR A 374 -15.47 -13.43 -5.41
N SER A 375 -15.98 -12.34 -4.84
CA SER A 375 -16.53 -11.18 -5.56
C SER A 375 -15.54 -10.61 -6.59
N ARG A 376 -14.30 -10.31 -6.16
CA ARG A 376 -13.23 -9.80 -7.00
C ARG A 376 -12.82 -10.80 -8.09
N THR A 377 -12.70 -12.08 -7.75
CA THR A 377 -12.33 -13.11 -8.73
C THR A 377 -13.41 -13.25 -9.81
N ALA A 378 -14.69 -13.14 -9.43
CA ALA A 378 -15.81 -13.17 -10.37
C ALA A 378 -15.79 -11.97 -11.32
N GLU A 379 -15.63 -10.76 -10.77
CA GLU A 379 -15.62 -9.50 -11.54
C GLU A 379 -14.47 -9.47 -12.55
N PHE A 380 -13.28 -9.91 -12.13
CA PHE A 380 -12.04 -9.74 -12.89
C PHE A 380 -11.47 -11.03 -13.45
N MET A 381 -12.29 -12.05 -13.69
CA MET A 381 -11.85 -13.36 -14.18
C MET A 381 -10.98 -13.26 -15.44
N GLY A 382 -11.47 -12.57 -16.48
CA GLY A 382 -10.76 -12.38 -17.75
C GLY A 382 -9.48 -11.55 -17.61
N PRO A 383 -9.50 -10.39 -16.94
CA PRO A 383 -8.30 -9.62 -16.64
C PRO A 383 -7.24 -10.41 -15.85
N PHE A 384 -7.62 -11.18 -14.82
CA PHE A 384 -6.66 -12.05 -14.12
C PHE A 384 -6.05 -13.11 -15.03
N ALA A 385 -6.87 -13.79 -15.84
CA ALA A 385 -6.39 -14.78 -16.81
C ALA A 385 -5.38 -14.17 -17.79
N SER A 386 -5.66 -12.95 -18.26
CA SER A 386 -4.78 -12.21 -19.18
C SER A 386 -3.46 -11.81 -18.52
N ALA A 387 -3.51 -11.29 -17.30
CA ALA A 387 -2.32 -10.92 -16.54
C ALA A 387 -1.43 -12.14 -16.24
N LEU A 388 -2.02 -13.22 -15.72
CA LEU A 388 -1.29 -14.46 -15.37
C LEU A 388 -0.66 -15.14 -16.59
N ALA A 389 -1.26 -14.97 -17.77
CA ALA A 389 -0.72 -15.50 -19.03
C ALA A 389 0.61 -14.86 -19.46
N LEU A 390 1.11 -13.83 -18.75
CA LEU A 390 2.45 -13.28 -18.96
C LEU A 390 3.58 -14.15 -18.37
N ALA A 391 3.26 -15.06 -17.43
CA ALA A 391 4.25 -15.94 -16.81
C ALA A 391 4.62 -17.14 -17.69
N ASP A 392 5.76 -17.78 -17.46
CA ASP A 392 6.13 -19.02 -18.18
C ASP A 392 5.47 -20.27 -17.56
N LEU A 393 5.07 -20.18 -16.29
CA LEU A 393 4.39 -21.22 -15.50
C LEU A 393 3.46 -20.53 -14.49
N VAL A 394 2.23 -21.04 -14.35
CA VAL A 394 1.26 -20.53 -13.36
C VAL A 394 0.90 -21.63 -12.37
N MET A 395 0.91 -21.29 -11.08
CA MET A 395 0.41 -22.12 -10.00
C MET A 395 -0.62 -21.33 -9.21
N LEU A 396 -1.82 -21.87 -9.05
CA LEU A 396 -2.92 -21.23 -8.34
C LEU A 396 -3.14 -21.91 -6.99
N ALA A 397 -3.11 -21.13 -5.92
CA ALA A 397 -3.55 -21.55 -4.60
C ALA A 397 -5.10 -21.59 -4.54
N PRO A 398 -5.70 -22.28 -3.55
CA PRO A 398 -7.11 -22.11 -3.26
C PRO A 398 -7.47 -20.64 -2.98
N LEU A 399 -8.64 -20.23 -3.46
CA LEU A 399 -9.16 -18.87 -3.29
C LEU A 399 -9.30 -18.53 -1.80
N TYR A 400 -8.73 -17.40 -1.40
CA TYR A 400 -8.82 -16.88 -0.04
C TYR A 400 -10.11 -16.07 0.13
N SER A 401 -11.07 -16.58 0.92
CA SER A 401 -12.43 -16.00 0.97
C SER A 401 -12.50 -14.61 1.60
N ALA A 402 -11.57 -14.28 2.51
CA ALA A 402 -11.62 -13.08 3.34
C ALA A 402 -12.98 -12.86 4.06
N GLY A 403 -13.67 -13.96 4.40
CA GLY A 403 -14.99 -13.92 5.06
C GLY A 403 -16.19 -13.92 4.12
N GLU A 404 -16.01 -13.93 2.81
CA GLU A 404 -17.10 -14.02 1.85
C GLU A 404 -17.69 -15.43 1.74
N THR A 405 -19.01 -15.50 1.53
CA THR A 405 -19.68 -16.74 1.14
C THR A 405 -19.23 -17.14 -0.26
N PRO A 406 -18.90 -18.43 -0.50
CA PRO A 406 -18.54 -18.91 -1.84
C PRO A 406 -19.59 -18.58 -2.90
N ILE A 407 -19.13 -18.07 -4.05
CA ILE A 407 -19.98 -17.82 -5.22
C ILE A 407 -19.96 -19.06 -6.11
N PRO A 408 -21.12 -19.67 -6.45
CA PRO A 408 -21.17 -20.87 -7.29
C PRO A 408 -20.42 -20.70 -8.61
N GLY A 409 -19.51 -21.64 -8.91
CA GLY A 409 -18.71 -21.65 -10.14
C GLY A 409 -17.43 -20.81 -10.08
N ILE A 410 -17.25 -19.94 -9.09
CA ILE A 410 -16.04 -19.11 -8.95
C ILE A 410 -15.01 -19.87 -8.12
N SER A 411 -13.91 -20.25 -8.76
CA SER A 411 -12.82 -20.98 -8.11
C SER A 411 -11.49 -20.79 -8.85
N SER A 412 -10.39 -21.22 -8.22
CA SER A 412 -9.07 -21.25 -8.84
C SER A 412 -9.01 -22.18 -10.06
N GLU A 413 -9.83 -23.23 -10.11
CA GLU A 413 -9.97 -24.11 -11.28
C GLU A 413 -10.59 -23.39 -12.47
N LEU A 414 -11.62 -22.56 -12.25
CA LEU A 414 -12.19 -21.73 -13.32
C LEU A 414 -11.15 -20.72 -13.81
N LEU A 415 -10.44 -20.04 -12.90
CA LEU A 415 -9.36 -19.13 -13.30
C LEU A 415 -8.26 -19.86 -14.09
N ALA A 416 -7.91 -21.09 -13.70
CA ALA A 416 -6.96 -21.91 -14.46
C ALA A 416 -7.49 -22.27 -15.86
N HIS A 417 -8.80 -22.52 -15.99
CA HIS A 417 -9.43 -22.77 -17.28
C HIS A 417 -9.32 -21.53 -18.18
N GLU A 418 -9.75 -20.37 -17.68
CA GLU A 418 -9.71 -19.10 -18.43
C GLU A 418 -8.27 -18.71 -18.81
N THR A 419 -7.31 -18.90 -17.91
CA THR A 419 -5.88 -18.65 -18.19
C THR A 419 -5.38 -19.52 -19.37
N ARG A 420 -5.82 -20.78 -19.46
CA ARG A 420 -5.49 -21.67 -20.59
C ARG A 420 -6.23 -21.27 -21.87
N GLN A 421 -7.38 -20.61 -21.79
CA GLN A 421 -8.05 -20.06 -22.98
C GLN A 421 -7.27 -18.88 -23.56
N VAL A 422 -6.65 -18.05 -22.71
CA VAL A 422 -5.78 -16.96 -23.15
C VAL A 422 -4.48 -17.51 -23.77
N ARG A 423 -3.86 -18.52 -23.16
CA ARG A 423 -2.64 -19.15 -23.67
C ARG A 423 -2.66 -20.67 -23.48
N SER A 424 -2.96 -21.39 -24.56
CA SER A 424 -3.24 -22.84 -24.53
C SER A 424 -2.03 -23.73 -24.25
N ASP A 425 -0.82 -23.26 -24.53
CA ASP A 425 0.44 -23.95 -24.25
C ASP A 425 1.00 -23.66 -22.84
N LEU A 426 0.37 -22.75 -22.09
CA LEU A 426 0.79 -22.42 -20.73
C LEU A 426 0.49 -23.56 -19.75
N ALA A 427 1.53 -24.01 -19.05
CA ALA A 427 1.36 -24.89 -17.91
C ALA A 427 0.70 -24.11 -16.76
N VAL A 428 -0.52 -24.51 -16.40
CA VAL A 428 -1.27 -23.98 -15.26
C VAL A 428 -1.58 -25.13 -14.31
N HIS A 429 -1.16 -25.01 -13.06
CA HIS A 429 -1.45 -25.96 -11.99
C HIS A 429 -2.34 -25.32 -10.92
N VAL A 430 -3.20 -26.12 -10.32
CA VAL A 430 -4.05 -25.69 -9.20
C VAL A 430 -3.70 -26.59 -8.02
N ALA A 431 -3.44 -25.99 -6.86
CA ALA A 431 -3.11 -26.69 -5.64
C ALA A 431 -4.36 -26.90 -4.77
N ALA A 432 -4.42 -28.03 -4.08
CA ALA A 432 -5.52 -28.33 -3.15
C ALA A 432 -5.44 -27.49 -1.87
N ASP A 433 -4.21 -27.18 -1.43
CA ASP A 433 -3.88 -26.39 -0.24
C ASP A 433 -2.46 -25.80 -0.38
N LEU A 434 -2.01 -25.04 0.62
CA LEU A 434 -0.69 -24.39 0.59
C LEU A 434 0.48 -25.38 0.71
N ASP A 435 0.26 -26.58 1.29
CA ASP A 435 1.31 -27.60 1.38
C ASP A 435 1.47 -28.33 0.04
N ASP A 436 0.36 -28.58 -0.66
CA ASP A 436 0.36 -29.06 -2.03
C ASP A 436 1.01 -28.04 -2.97
N LEU A 437 0.74 -26.76 -2.77
CA LEU A 437 1.38 -25.70 -3.52
C LEU A 437 2.90 -25.70 -3.34
N ALA A 438 3.40 -25.85 -2.10
CA ALA A 438 4.83 -26.00 -1.81
C ALA A 438 5.44 -27.24 -2.51
N ARG A 439 4.73 -28.38 -2.50
CA ARG A 439 5.15 -29.58 -3.23
C ARG A 439 5.19 -29.34 -4.75
N GLN A 440 4.22 -28.62 -5.31
CA GLN A 440 4.17 -28.27 -6.72
C GLN A 440 5.34 -27.36 -7.12
N VAL A 441 5.70 -26.38 -6.29
CA VAL A 441 6.91 -25.55 -6.47
C VAL A 441 8.16 -26.43 -6.53
N CYS A 442 8.29 -27.41 -5.63
CA CYS A 442 9.43 -28.34 -5.66
C CYS A 442 9.44 -29.26 -6.90
N ARG A 443 8.28 -29.64 -7.41
CA ARG A 443 8.16 -30.54 -8.57
C ARG A 443 8.37 -29.86 -9.92
N HIS A 444 7.90 -28.62 -10.08
CA HIS A 444 7.80 -27.97 -11.40
C HIS A 444 8.77 -26.79 -11.58
N CYS A 445 9.21 -26.15 -10.49
CA CYS A 445 10.21 -25.09 -10.57
C CYS A 445 11.63 -25.67 -10.68
N ARG A 446 12.54 -24.88 -11.25
CA ARG A 446 13.92 -25.25 -11.58
C ARG A 446 14.87 -24.17 -11.10
N HIS A 447 16.16 -24.50 -11.04
CA HIS A 447 17.21 -23.54 -10.74
C HIS A 447 17.16 -22.33 -11.68
N GLY A 448 17.19 -21.12 -11.11
CA GLY A 448 17.12 -19.85 -11.84
C GLY A 448 15.70 -19.36 -12.14
N ASP A 449 14.66 -20.08 -11.69
CA ASP A 449 13.29 -19.57 -11.73
C ASP A 449 13.14 -18.41 -10.74
N LEU A 450 12.41 -17.38 -11.17
CA LEU A 450 11.83 -16.36 -10.31
C LEU A 450 10.40 -16.77 -9.97
N VAL A 451 10.19 -17.22 -8.73
CA VAL A 451 8.88 -17.58 -8.19
C VAL A 451 8.28 -16.36 -7.50
N LEU A 452 7.29 -15.76 -8.15
CA LEU A 452 6.54 -14.63 -7.64
C LEU A 452 5.32 -15.14 -6.88
N VAL A 453 5.36 -14.99 -5.56
CA VAL A 453 4.27 -15.34 -4.65
C VAL A 453 3.39 -14.09 -4.52
N MET A 454 2.23 -14.10 -5.18
CA MET A 454 1.35 -12.94 -5.31
C MET A 454 0.00 -13.18 -4.61
N GLY A 455 -0.39 -12.25 -3.74
CA GLY A 455 -1.72 -12.23 -3.13
C GLY A 455 -1.79 -11.50 -1.78
N ALA A 456 -2.99 -11.09 -1.41
CA ALA A 456 -3.27 -10.42 -0.13
C ALA A 456 -3.67 -11.38 1.01
N GLY A 457 -3.81 -12.68 0.72
CA GLY A 457 -4.20 -13.70 1.69
C GLY A 457 -3.01 -14.27 2.48
N ASP A 458 -3.10 -15.56 2.82
CA ASP A 458 -2.12 -16.29 3.62
C ASP A 458 -0.99 -16.96 2.81
N VAL A 459 -0.98 -16.74 1.50
CA VAL A 459 0.06 -17.25 0.58
C VAL A 459 1.46 -16.72 0.89
N ASN A 460 1.59 -15.59 1.60
CA ASN A 460 2.88 -15.06 2.05
C ASN A 460 3.63 -16.00 3.00
N GLY A 461 2.92 -16.90 3.69
CA GLY A 461 3.50 -17.96 4.50
C GLY A 461 4.08 -19.13 3.69
N LEU A 462 4.07 -19.08 2.36
CA LEU A 462 4.62 -20.14 1.52
C LEU A 462 6.13 -20.28 1.70
N PHE A 463 6.87 -19.19 1.88
CA PHE A 463 8.33 -19.25 2.01
C PHE A 463 8.78 -20.17 3.14
N GLU A 464 8.11 -20.10 4.29
CA GLU A 464 8.38 -20.97 5.45
C GLU A 464 8.08 -22.44 5.14
N ARG A 465 7.08 -22.72 4.30
CA ARG A 465 6.74 -24.08 3.85
C ARG A 465 7.72 -24.65 2.82
N LEU A 466 8.54 -23.81 2.20
CA LEU A 466 9.57 -24.22 1.23
C LEU A 466 10.89 -24.59 1.90
N GLU A 467 11.06 -24.36 3.21
CA GLU A 467 12.30 -24.71 3.89
C GLU A 467 12.50 -26.24 3.99
N PRO A 468 13.69 -26.77 3.64
CA PRO A 468 13.94 -28.22 3.53
C PRO A 468 13.64 -29.04 4.78
N SER A 469 13.64 -28.43 5.98
CA SER A 469 13.34 -29.13 7.24
C SER A 469 11.87 -29.52 7.42
N LEU A 470 10.97 -29.02 6.57
CA LEU A 470 9.52 -29.25 6.67
C LEU A 470 8.93 -30.11 5.53
N ILE A 471 9.73 -30.48 4.53
CA ILE A 471 9.29 -31.25 3.34
C ILE A 471 9.80 -32.71 3.39
N ALA A 472 10.01 -33.25 4.60
CA ALA A 472 10.45 -34.64 4.81
C ALA A 472 9.29 -35.64 4.83
#